data_AF-A0A0F7JD77-F1
#
_entry.id   AF-A0A0F7JD77-F1
#
_cell.length_a   1.000
_cell.length_b   1.000
_cell.length_c   1.000
_cell.angle_alpha   90.00
_cell.angle_beta   90.00
_cell.angle_gamma   90.00
#
_symmetry.space_group_name_H-M   'P 1'
#
loop_
_entity.id
_entity.type
_entity.pdbx_description
1 polymer ?
#
loop_
_entity_poly.entity_id
_entity_poly.type
_entity_poly.pdbx_seq_one_letter_code
_entity_poly.pdbx_strand_id
1 'polypeptide(L)'
;MTAVGMAMACWIAVLAVAEAVQRVSRGTKTSLSYWGMVAAHLGLAVTITGIAFSQNYSVERDVRMRAGDSVTIHDYRFTFREVRDITGPNYRGGVALIGVTRHGEPEAVLHAEKRLYNTSRMVMTEAAIDGGLTRDLYAALGEELDNGAWAVRLYYKPFVRWIWAGGLLMALGGLLCLADPRYRRRKPLPEAG
;
A
#
# COMPACT_ATOMS: atom_id res chain seq x y z
N MET A 1 5.72 -18.94 -2.71
CA MET A 1 4.29 -18.70 -2.39
C MET A 1 3.59 -17.78 -3.39
N THR A 2 4.30 -16.82 -3.99
CA THR A 2 3.83 -15.98 -5.13
C THR A 2 3.05 -16.74 -6.20
N ALA A 3 3.61 -17.82 -6.74
CA ALA A 3 3.00 -18.54 -7.87
C ALA A 3 1.61 -19.11 -7.53
N VAL A 4 1.44 -19.65 -6.32
CA VAL A 4 0.15 -20.17 -5.84
C VAL A 4 -0.85 -19.04 -5.64
N GLY A 5 -0.42 -17.93 -5.02
CA GLY A 5 -1.27 -16.74 -4.86
C GLY A 5 -1.71 -16.17 -6.20
N MET A 6 -0.81 -16.10 -7.18
CA MET A 6 -1.11 -15.61 -8.52
C MET A 6 -2.05 -16.54 -9.29
N ALA A 7 -1.85 -17.87 -9.19
CA ALA A 7 -2.75 -18.85 -9.80
C ALA A 7 -4.18 -18.69 -9.26
N MET A 8 -4.34 -18.50 -7.94
CA MET A 8 -5.63 -18.25 -7.32
C MET A 8 -6.24 -16.91 -7.72
N ALA A 9 -5.45 -15.83 -7.77
CA ALA A 9 -5.92 -14.52 -8.22
C ALA A 9 -6.40 -14.56 -9.68
N CYS A 10 -5.62 -15.19 -10.57
CA CYS A 10 -5.99 -15.39 -11.97
C CYS A 10 -7.24 -16.23 -12.10
N TRP A 11 -7.37 -17.32 -11.33
CA TRP A 11 -8.56 -18.17 -11.33
C TRP A 11 -9.82 -17.38 -10.98
N ILE A 12 -9.79 -16.63 -9.88
CA ILE A 12 -10.92 -15.80 -9.43
C ILE A 12 -11.27 -14.74 -10.48
N ALA A 13 -10.26 -14.03 -11.01
CA ALA A 13 -10.47 -12.99 -12.00
C ALA A 13 -11.05 -13.54 -13.30
N VAL A 14 -10.50 -14.64 -13.82
CA VAL A 14 -10.98 -15.27 -15.06
C VAL A 14 -12.40 -15.76 -14.90
N LEU A 15 -12.74 -16.42 -13.80
CA LEU A 15 -14.11 -16.88 -13.58
C LEU A 15 -15.10 -15.72 -13.44
N ALA A 16 -14.76 -14.67 -12.69
CA ALA A 16 -15.62 -13.50 -12.54
C ALA A 16 -15.87 -12.77 -13.87
N VAL A 17 -14.82 -12.61 -14.70
CA VAL A 17 -14.93 -11.99 -16.03
C VAL A 17 -15.69 -12.90 -17.00
N ALA A 18 -15.37 -14.20 -17.05
CA ALA A 18 -16.04 -15.15 -17.92
C ALA A 18 -17.55 -15.22 -17.63
N GLU A 19 -17.93 -15.23 -16.36
CA GLU A 19 -19.33 -15.19 -15.96
C GLU A 19 -19.99 -13.88 -16.41
N ALA A 20 -19.34 -12.72 -16.19
CA ALA A 20 -19.85 -11.42 -16.63
C ALA A 20 -20.08 -11.37 -18.14
N VAL A 21 -19.11 -11.83 -18.93
CA VAL A 21 -19.18 -11.86 -20.40
C VAL A 21 -20.28 -12.81 -20.88
N GLN A 22 -20.37 -14.02 -20.32
CA GLN A 22 -21.43 -14.97 -20.67
C GLN A 22 -22.82 -14.44 -20.33
N ARG A 23 -22.96 -13.73 -19.21
CA ARG A 23 -24.25 -13.23 -18.75
C ARG A 23 -24.74 -12.04 -19.57
N VAL A 24 -23.83 -11.14 -19.94
CA VAL A 24 -24.10 -10.00 -20.84
C VAL A 24 -24.42 -10.51 -22.25
N SER A 25 -23.64 -11.45 -22.80
CA SER A 25 -23.88 -12.01 -24.13
C SER A 25 -25.19 -12.78 -24.25
N ARG A 26 -25.68 -13.41 -23.16
CA ARG A 26 -27.00 -14.05 -23.09
C ARG A 26 -28.18 -13.07 -22.95
N GLY A 27 -27.94 -11.76 -22.91
CA GLY A 27 -28.98 -10.73 -22.83
C GLY A 27 -29.78 -10.74 -21.52
N THR A 28 -29.25 -11.38 -20.47
CA THR A 28 -29.97 -11.49 -19.19
C THR A 28 -29.94 -10.16 -18.42
N LYS A 29 -31.05 -9.81 -17.75
CA LYS A 29 -31.14 -8.58 -16.95
C LYS A 29 -30.13 -8.63 -15.78
N THR A 30 -29.08 -7.82 -15.85
CA THR A 30 -28.08 -7.68 -14.78
C THR A 30 -28.59 -6.73 -13.70
N SER A 31 -28.59 -7.16 -12.44
CA SER A 31 -28.95 -6.30 -11.30
C SER A 31 -27.71 -5.64 -10.70
N LEU A 32 -27.91 -4.62 -9.85
CA LEU A 32 -26.80 -3.93 -9.18
C LEU A 32 -26.00 -4.88 -8.28
N SER A 33 -26.68 -5.81 -7.60
CA SER A 33 -26.03 -6.84 -6.79
C SER A 33 -25.15 -7.79 -7.59
N TYR A 34 -25.45 -8.03 -8.86
CA TYR A 34 -24.59 -8.83 -9.72
C TYR A 34 -23.25 -8.13 -9.98
N TRP A 35 -23.31 -6.86 -10.38
CA TRP A 35 -22.11 -6.06 -10.58
C TRP A 35 -21.34 -5.84 -9.28
N GLY A 36 -22.04 -5.76 -8.14
CA GLY A 36 -21.42 -5.76 -6.82
C GLY A 36 -20.64 -7.03 -6.51
N MET A 37 -21.20 -8.21 -6.84
CA MET A 37 -20.53 -9.50 -6.70
C MET A 37 -19.28 -9.59 -7.59
N VAL A 38 -19.37 -9.22 -8.86
CA VAL A 38 -18.23 -9.22 -9.79
C VAL A 38 -17.13 -8.26 -9.30
N ALA A 39 -17.50 -7.03 -8.91
CA ALA A 39 -16.56 -6.05 -8.37
C ALA A 39 -15.86 -6.55 -7.10
N ALA A 40 -16.57 -7.26 -6.22
CA ALA A 40 -15.99 -7.84 -5.02
C ALA A 40 -14.99 -8.97 -5.33
N HIS A 41 -15.31 -9.86 -6.26
CA HIS A 41 -14.38 -10.93 -6.67
C HIS A 41 -13.15 -10.40 -7.39
N LEU A 42 -13.31 -9.38 -8.24
CA LEU A 42 -12.17 -8.68 -8.85
C LEU A 42 -11.33 -7.95 -7.79
N GLY A 43 -11.97 -7.30 -6.82
CA GLY A 43 -11.28 -6.68 -5.69
C GLY A 43 -10.45 -7.69 -4.89
N LEU A 44 -11.00 -8.88 -4.63
CA LEU A 44 -10.28 -9.97 -3.96
C LEU A 44 -9.07 -10.43 -4.77
N ALA A 45 -9.21 -10.62 -6.10
CA ALA A 45 -8.09 -10.99 -6.97
C ALA A 45 -6.97 -9.93 -6.95
N VAL A 46 -7.32 -8.64 -6.98
CA VAL A 46 -6.37 -7.52 -6.87
C VAL A 46 -5.65 -7.53 -5.52
N THR A 47 -6.37 -7.75 -4.42
CA THR A 47 -5.78 -7.84 -3.08
C THR A 47 -4.82 -9.01 -2.96
N ILE A 48 -5.19 -10.22 -3.42
CA ILE A 48 -4.33 -11.40 -3.40
C ILE A 48 -3.04 -11.13 -4.19
N THR A 49 -3.16 -10.51 -5.36
CA THR A 49 -2.00 -10.12 -6.18
C THR A 49 -1.09 -9.17 -5.40
N GLY A 50 -1.64 -8.11 -4.80
CA GLY A 50 -0.88 -7.17 -3.98
C GLY A 50 -0.13 -7.86 -2.82
N ILE A 51 -0.80 -8.73 -2.07
CA ILE A 51 -0.18 -9.48 -0.95
C ILE A 51 0.92 -10.41 -1.46
N ALA A 52 0.66 -11.18 -2.51
CA ALA A 52 1.60 -12.16 -3.04
C ALA A 52 2.91 -11.50 -3.47
N PHE A 53 2.83 -10.39 -4.21
CA PHE A 53 4.01 -9.65 -4.62
C PHE A 53 4.67 -8.91 -3.46
N SER A 54 3.89 -8.23 -2.62
CA SER A 54 4.42 -7.49 -1.47
C SER A 54 5.23 -8.40 -0.54
N GLN A 55 4.74 -9.59 -0.21
CA GLN A 55 5.46 -10.49 0.70
C GLN A 55 6.74 -11.09 0.11
N ASN A 56 6.76 -11.43 -1.18
CA ASN A 56 7.90 -12.17 -1.76
C ASN A 56 8.99 -11.25 -2.33
N TYR A 57 8.64 -10.02 -2.69
CA TYR A 57 9.57 -9.06 -3.29
C TYR A 57 9.85 -7.84 -2.40
N SER A 58 9.34 -7.82 -1.16
CA SER A 58 9.75 -6.82 -0.19
C SER A 58 11.22 -7.01 0.17
N VAL A 59 11.97 -5.92 0.14
CA VAL A 59 13.37 -5.89 0.58
C VAL A 59 13.51 -4.89 1.71
N GLU A 60 14.11 -5.34 2.80
CA GLU A 60 14.50 -4.53 3.94
C GLU A 60 16.02 -4.49 4.02
N ARG A 61 16.58 -3.29 4.19
CA ARG A 61 18.01 -3.08 4.37
C ARG A 61 18.25 -2.11 5.51
N ASP A 62 18.81 -2.64 6.58
CA ASP A 62 19.32 -1.88 7.71
C ASP A 62 20.79 -1.59 7.46
N VAL A 63 21.10 -0.31 7.30
CA VAL A 63 22.44 0.15 6.89
C VAL A 63 22.89 1.30 7.78
N ARG A 64 24.20 1.33 8.05
CA ARG A 64 24.86 2.48 8.66
C ARG A 64 25.28 3.42 7.54
N MET A 65 24.78 4.66 7.55
CA MET A 65 25.06 5.65 6.51
C MET A 65 25.57 6.96 7.11
N ARG A 66 26.57 7.56 6.47
CA ARG A 66 27.04 8.93 6.72
C ARG A 66 26.55 9.85 5.60
N ALA A 67 26.59 11.16 5.84
CA ALA A 67 26.32 12.16 4.81
C ALA A 67 27.18 11.89 3.55
N GLY A 68 26.53 11.70 2.41
CA GLY A 68 27.15 11.34 1.13
C GLY A 68 27.12 9.84 0.78
N ASP A 69 26.84 8.95 1.74
CA ASP A 69 26.78 7.52 1.47
C ASP A 69 25.57 7.18 0.60
N SER A 70 25.72 6.15 -0.24
CA SER A 70 24.63 5.64 -1.06
C SER A 70 24.51 4.12 -0.98
N VAL A 71 23.27 3.65 -0.98
CA VAL A 71 22.91 2.23 -0.96
C VAL A 71 21.97 1.96 -2.12
N THR A 72 22.23 0.87 -2.84
CA THR A 72 21.41 0.46 -3.98
C THR A 72 20.53 -0.72 -3.59
N ILE A 73 19.23 -0.61 -3.86
CA ILE A 73 18.23 -1.66 -3.68
C ILE A 73 17.50 -1.80 -5.00
N HIS A 74 17.67 -2.93 -5.70
CA HIS A 74 17.22 -3.11 -7.08
C HIS A 74 17.73 -1.96 -7.99
N ASP A 75 16.86 -1.28 -8.72
CA ASP A 75 17.19 -0.17 -9.62
C ASP A 75 17.28 1.19 -8.90
N TYR A 76 17.10 1.20 -7.58
CA TYR A 76 16.99 2.42 -6.78
C TYR A 76 18.26 2.67 -5.97
N ARG A 77 18.82 3.85 -6.14
CA ARG A 77 19.94 4.34 -5.34
C ARG A 77 19.42 5.37 -4.34
N PHE A 78 19.52 5.01 -3.07
CA PHE A 78 19.26 5.87 -1.92
C PHE A 78 20.55 6.56 -1.54
N THR A 79 20.56 7.88 -1.49
CA THR A 79 21.72 8.69 -1.12
C THR A 79 21.36 9.47 0.13
N PHE A 80 22.05 9.20 1.22
CA PHE A 80 21.86 9.92 2.47
C PHE A 80 22.57 11.28 2.36
N ARG A 81 21.81 12.37 2.34
CA ARG A 81 22.37 13.71 2.10
C ARG A 81 22.86 14.32 3.39
N GLU A 82 21.94 14.57 4.32
CA GLU A 82 22.21 15.25 5.57
C GLU A 82 21.06 15.02 6.56
N VAL A 83 21.31 15.34 7.83
CA VAL A 83 20.29 15.47 8.87
C VAL A 83 20.19 16.94 9.24
N ARG A 84 18.97 17.49 9.23
CA ARG A 84 18.71 18.85 9.69
C ARG A 84 17.94 18.81 10.99
N ASP A 85 18.31 19.65 11.94
CA ASP A 85 17.53 19.81 13.15
C ASP A 85 16.22 20.55 12.85
N ILE A 86 15.12 20.05 13.39
CA ILE A 86 13.78 20.61 13.28
C ILE A 86 13.25 20.93 14.68
N THR A 87 12.68 22.12 14.83
CA THR A 87 11.97 22.53 16.06
C THR A 87 10.55 22.91 15.67
N GLY A 88 9.59 22.07 16.05
CA GLY A 88 8.17 22.30 15.88
C GLY A 88 7.51 22.84 17.17
N PRO A 89 6.19 23.13 17.13
CA PRO A 89 5.47 23.74 18.26
C PRO A 89 5.48 22.90 19.55
N ASN A 90 5.54 21.57 19.42
CA ASN A 90 5.53 20.65 20.56
C ASN A 90 6.58 19.52 20.44
N TYR A 91 7.51 19.64 19.50
CA TYR A 91 8.53 18.64 19.28
C TYR A 91 9.83 19.27 18.81
N ARG A 92 10.95 18.63 19.12
CA ARG A 92 12.25 18.91 18.53
C ARG A 92 12.84 17.62 18.01
N GLY A 93 13.67 17.66 16.98
CA GLY A 93 14.12 16.44 16.34
C GLY A 93 15.08 16.67 15.19
N GLY A 94 15.35 15.61 14.44
CA GLY A 94 16.13 15.66 13.21
C GLY A 94 15.34 15.11 12.04
N VAL A 95 15.47 15.73 10.87
CA VAL A 95 15.00 15.23 9.58
C VAL A 95 16.19 14.78 8.73
N ALA A 96 16.23 13.50 8.39
CA ALA A 96 17.15 12.95 7.42
C ALA A 96 16.60 13.14 6.00
N LEU A 97 17.42 13.74 5.14
CA LEU A 97 17.14 13.91 3.72
C LEU A 97 17.79 12.77 2.94
N ILE A 98 16.97 11.91 2.36
CA ILE A 98 17.43 10.75 1.57
C ILE A 98 16.98 10.95 0.13
N GLY A 99 17.92 11.23 -0.76
CA GLY A 99 17.63 11.35 -2.19
C GLY A 99 17.49 9.97 -2.83
N VAL A 100 16.44 9.75 -3.61
CA VAL A 100 16.21 8.53 -4.37
C VAL A 100 16.41 8.82 -5.85
N THR A 101 17.29 8.05 -6.48
CA THR A 101 17.55 8.10 -7.93
C THR A 101 17.29 6.74 -8.55
N ARG A 102 16.79 6.72 -9.78
CA ARG A 102 16.55 5.52 -10.58
C ARG A 102 17.12 5.71 -11.98
N HIS A 103 17.98 4.79 -12.42
CA HIS A 103 18.67 4.90 -13.72
C HIS A 103 19.40 6.25 -13.95
N GLY A 104 19.86 6.91 -12.88
CA GLY A 104 20.54 8.20 -12.96
C GLY A 104 19.63 9.43 -12.84
N GLU A 105 18.31 9.26 -12.98
CA GLU A 105 17.34 10.34 -12.82
C GLU A 105 16.82 10.45 -11.37
N PRO A 106 16.61 11.66 -10.84
CA PRO A 106 16.01 11.85 -9.53
C PRO A 106 14.52 11.47 -9.56
N GLU A 107 14.10 10.54 -8.68
CA GLU A 107 12.71 10.09 -8.60
C GLU A 107 11.97 10.74 -7.43
N ALA A 108 12.60 10.78 -6.25
CA ALA A 108 11.98 11.33 -5.04
C ALA A 108 13.02 11.77 -4.01
N VAL A 109 12.58 12.55 -3.02
CA VAL A 109 13.35 12.83 -1.80
C VAL A 109 12.53 12.40 -0.60
N LEU A 110 13.08 11.47 0.17
CA LEU A 110 12.50 10.92 1.37
C LEU A 110 12.93 11.75 2.58
N HIS A 111 11.96 12.21 3.35
CA HIS A 111 12.15 13.00 4.58
C HIS A 111 11.83 12.12 5.79
N ALA A 112 12.85 11.48 6.36
CA ALA A 112 12.67 10.58 7.49
C ALA A 112 12.95 11.37 8.77
N GLU A 113 11.96 11.47 9.66
CA GLU A 113 12.07 12.31 10.85
C GLU A 113 12.19 11.50 12.12
N LYS A 114 12.91 12.05 13.09
CA LYS A 114 12.94 11.55 14.45
C LYS A 114 12.58 12.69 15.39
N ARG A 115 11.40 12.59 16.02
CA ARG A 115 10.77 13.64 16.82
C ARG A 115 10.81 13.27 18.30
N LEU A 116 11.31 14.17 19.14
CA LEU A 116 11.16 14.14 20.59
C LEU A 116 10.05 15.12 20.99
N TYR A 117 8.98 14.61 21.60
CA TYR A 117 7.89 15.43 22.10
C TYR A 117 8.21 16.01 23.48
N ASN A 118 8.15 17.33 23.62
CA ASN A 118 8.62 18.03 24.82
C ASN A 118 7.79 17.68 26.07
N THR A 119 6.46 17.64 25.94
CA THR A 119 5.55 17.35 27.06
C THR A 119 5.63 15.90 27.53
N SER A 120 5.63 14.96 26.59
CA SER A 120 5.59 13.52 26.91
C SER A 120 6.97 12.89 27.08
N ARG A 121 8.04 13.60 26.70
CA ARG A 121 9.42 13.09 26.59
C ARG A 121 9.55 11.79 25.79
N MET A 122 8.63 11.55 24.86
CA MET A 122 8.63 10.36 24.01
C MET A 122 9.36 10.66 22.69
N VAL A 123 10.22 9.73 22.28
CA VAL A 123 10.88 9.74 20.96
C VAL A 123 10.07 8.90 20.00
N MET A 124 9.69 9.48 18.87
CA MET A 124 8.96 8.83 17.79
C MET A 124 9.74 8.97 16.48
N THR A 125 9.69 7.94 15.64
CA THR A 125 10.30 7.96 14.31
C THR A 125 9.20 8.02 13.27
N GLU A 126 9.22 9.05 12.43
CA GLU A 126 8.34 9.19 11.29
C GLU A 126 9.07 8.69 10.06
N ALA A 127 8.61 7.55 9.54
CA ALA A 127 9.16 7.00 8.32
C ALA A 127 8.78 7.91 7.13
N ALA A 128 9.77 8.22 6.31
CA ALA A 128 9.54 8.78 5.00
C ALA A 128 8.86 7.72 4.11
N ILE A 129 7.81 8.12 3.40
CA ILE A 129 7.11 7.23 2.47
C ILE A 129 7.01 7.95 1.13
N ASP A 130 7.49 7.28 0.08
CA ASP A 130 7.22 7.68 -1.30
C ASP A 130 6.39 6.57 -1.96
N GLY A 131 5.13 6.88 -2.23
CA GLY A 131 4.15 5.90 -2.68
C GLY A 131 3.91 5.94 -4.17
N GLY A 132 4.36 4.94 -4.91
CA GLY A 132 4.15 4.77 -6.34
C GLY A 132 3.04 3.76 -6.68
N LEU A 133 2.61 3.71 -7.94
CA LEU A 133 1.54 2.77 -8.36
C LEU A 133 1.97 1.30 -8.31
N THR A 134 3.24 1.03 -8.61
CA THR A 134 3.82 -0.33 -8.66
C THR A 134 4.62 -0.67 -7.41
N ARG A 135 5.09 0.34 -6.68
CA ARG A 135 5.99 0.17 -5.54
C ARG A 135 5.92 1.34 -4.57
N ASP A 136 6.24 1.07 -3.32
CA ASP A 136 6.29 2.03 -2.25
C ASP A 136 7.69 1.96 -1.61
N LEU A 137 8.34 3.12 -1.48
CA LEU A 137 9.62 3.25 -0.79
C LEU A 137 9.43 3.78 0.62
N TYR A 138 10.16 3.20 1.55
CA TYR A 138 10.18 3.68 2.92
C TYR A 138 11.61 3.90 3.38
N ALA A 139 11.81 4.96 4.14
CA ALA A 139 13.04 5.17 4.89
C ALA A 139 12.71 5.57 6.32
N ALA A 140 13.34 4.93 7.30
CA ALA A 140 13.22 5.28 8.71
C ALA A 140 14.59 5.63 9.26
N LEU A 141 14.66 6.74 10.00
CA LEU A 141 15.87 7.19 10.68
C LEU A 141 15.94 6.55 12.06
N GLY A 142 16.96 5.73 12.27
CA GLY A 142 17.27 5.08 13.53
C GLY A 142 18.04 5.99 14.49
N GLU A 143 18.94 5.41 15.27
CA GLU A 143 19.83 6.14 16.18
C GLU A 143 21.07 6.64 15.46
N GLU A 144 21.63 7.72 16.00
CA GLU A 144 22.97 8.16 15.65
C GLU A 144 23.98 7.15 16.22
N LEU A 145 24.92 6.73 15.39
CA LEU A 145 26.06 5.90 15.75
C LEU A 145 27.32 6.76 15.84
N ASP A 146 28.40 6.14 16.29
CA ASP A 146 29.71 6.77 16.37
C ASP A 146 30.15 7.42 15.04
N ASN A 147 30.98 8.47 15.13
CA ASN A 147 31.60 9.15 13.99
C ASN A 147 30.61 9.85 13.02
N GLY A 148 29.44 10.28 13.51
CA GLY A 148 28.44 11.01 12.73
C GLY A 148 27.74 10.15 11.68
N ALA A 149 27.62 8.85 11.93
CA ALA A 149 26.87 7.92 11.09
C ALA A 149 25.49 7.67 11.69
N TRP A 150 24.51 7.31 10.86
CA TRP A 150 23.14 7.06 11.30
C TRP A 150 22.70 5.67 10.89
N ALA A 151 21.92 5.00 11.74
CA ALA A 151 21.22 3.79 11.37
C ALA A 151 20.05 4.19 10.48
N VAL A 152 20.01 3.72 9.25
CA VAL A 152 18.92 3.99 8.33
C VAL A 152 18.33 2.65 7.91
N ARG A 153 17.02 2.52 8.09
CA ARG A 153 16.26 1.37 7.60
C ARG A 153 15.58 1.75 6.30
N LEU A 154 15.96 1.09 5.22
CA LEU A 154 15.39 1.31 3.89
C LEU A 154 14.51 0.12 3.53
N TYR A 155 13.31 0.41 3.03
CA TYR A 155 12.38 -0.60 2.56
C TYR A 155 11.98 -0.33 1.12
N TYR A 156 11.98 -1.40 0.34
CA TYR A 156 11.31 -1.47 -0.95
C TYR A 156 10.12 -2.41 -0.78
N LYS A 157 8.89 -1.89 -0.84
CA LYS A 157 7.67 -2.69 -0.74
C LYS A 157 6.84 -2.57 -2.02
N PRO A 158 6.79 -3.61 -2.86
CA PRO A 158 6.01 -3.54 -4.09
C PRO A 158 4.51 -3.76 -3.82
N PHE A 159 3.66 -3.09 -4.60
CA PHE A 159 2.20 -3.28 -4.67
C PHE A 159 1.39 -3.14 -3.36
N VAL A 160 1.84 -2.39 -2.35
CA VAL A 160 1.04 -2.21 -1.12
C VAL A 160 -0.26 -1.47 -1.41
N ARG A 161 -0.24 -0.46 -2.29
CA ARG A 161 -1.46 0.25 -2.72
C ARG A 161 -2.51 -0.65 -3.37
N TRP A 162 -2.12 -1.77 -4.00
CA TRP A 162 -3.06 -2.70 -4.62
C TRP A 162 -3.87 -3.47 -3.58
N ILE A 163 -3.28 -3.74 -2.41
CA ILE A 163 -3.99 -4.35 -1.27
C ILE A 163 -5.16 -3.44 -0.86
N TRP A 164 -4.89 -2.14 -0.71
CA TRP A 164 -5.90 -1.12 -0.38
C TRP A 164 -6.92 -0.92 -1.50
N ALA A 165 -6.47 -0.85 -2.75
CA ALA A 165 -7.37 -0.71 -3.90
C ALA A 165 -8.33 -1.90 -4.03
N GLY A 166 -7.85 -3.12 -3.84
CA GLY A 166 -8.70 -4.32 -3.82
C GLY A 166 -9.69 -4.30 -2.65
N GLY A 167 -9.25 -3.87 -1.46
CA GLY A 167 -10.12 -3.64 -0.31
C GLY A 167 -11.25 -2.65 -0.59
N LEU A 168 -10.92 -1.52 -1.22
CA LEU A 168 -11.88 -0.50 -1.60
C LEU A 168 -12.87 -1.03 -2.66
N LEU A 169 -12.39 -1.79 -3.65
CA LEU A 169 -13.26 -2.44 -4.65
C LEU A 169 -14.22 -3.44 -4.02
N MET A 170 -13.77 -4.23 -3.05
CA MET A 170 -14.63 -5.15 -2.30
C MET A 170 -15.69 -4.39 -1.49
N ALA A 171 -15.32 -3.30 -0.82
CA ALA A 171 -16.25 -2.47 -0.07
C ALA A 171 -17.31 -1.85 -1.00
N LEU A 172 -16.90 -1.31 -2.15
CA LEU A 172 -17.81 -0.80 -3.18
C LEU A 172 -18.72 -1.91 -3.72
N GLY A 173 -18.21 -3.11 -3.95
CA GLY A 173 -19.00 -4.27 -4.34
C GLY A 173 -20.09 -4.62 -3.33
N GLY A 174 -19.76 -4.59 -2.04
CA GLY A 174 -20.71 -4.76 -0.93
C GLY A 174 -21.79 -3.68 -0.90
N LEU A 175 -21.41 -2.41 -1.08
CA LEU A 175 -22.35 -1.29 -1.14
C LEU A 175 -23.32 -1.41 -2.34
N LEU A 176 -22.82 -1.84 -3.51
CA LEU A 176 -23.65 -2.08 -4.69
C LEU A 176 -24.65 -3.23 -4.46
N CYS A 177 -24.25 -4.27 -3.73
CA CYS A 177 -25.16 -5.35 -3.32
C CYS A 177 -26.28 -4.85 -2.39
N LEU A 178 -25.95 -3.99 -1.42
CA LEU A 178 -26.94 -3.42 -0.50
C LEU A 178 -27.89 -2.43 -1.17
N ALA A 179 -27.41 -1.71 -2.19
CA ALA A 179 -28.22 -0.75 -2.95
C ALA A 179 -29.23 -1.42 -3.92
N ASP A 180 -29.18 -2.75 -4.08
CA ASP A 180 -30.11 -3.45 -4.97
C ASP A 180 -31.55 -3.40 -4.41
N PRO A 181 -32.54 -2.90 -5.19
CA PRO A 181 -33.94 -2.82 -4.78
C PRO A 181 -34.56 -4.15 -4.34
N ARG A 182 -33.99 -5.28 -4.78
CA ARG A 182 -34.40 -6.62 -4.34
C ARG A 182 -34.22 -6.82 -2.84
N TYR A 183 -33.14 -6.28 -2.26
CA TYR A 183 -32.88 -6.36 -0.82
C TYR A 183 -33.76 -5.38 -0.02
N ARG A 184 -34.23 -4.31 -0.67
CA ARG A 184 -35.12 -3.30 -0.08
C ARG A 184 -36.60 -3.73 -0.03
N ARG A 185 -36.99 -4.79 -0.74
CA ARG A 185 -38.37 -5.31 -0.74
C ARG A 185 -38.54 -6.50 0.20
N ARG A 186 -38.46 -6.26 1.52
CA ARG A 186 -39.24 -7.08 2.46
C ARG A 186 -40.70 -6.62 2.36
N LYS A 187 -41.51 -7.29 1.54
CA LYS A 187 -42.97 -7.15 1.66
C LYS A 187 -43.35 -7.65 3.06
N PRO A 188 -44.09 -6.89 3.89
CA PRO A 188 -44.70 -7.44 5.08
C PRO A 188 -45.59 -8.61 4.65
N LEU A 189 -45.49 -9.74 5.36
CA LEU A 189 -46.45 -10.83 5.19
C LEU A 189 -47.86 -10.28 5.47
N PRO A 190 -48.88 -10.64 4.67
CA PRO A 190 -50.25 -10.29 5.02
C PRO A 190 -50.57 -10.92 6.37
N GLU A 191 -51.03 -10.13 7.35
CA GLU A 191 -51.59 -10.71 8.56
C GLU A 191 -52.80 -11.56 8.17
N ALA A 192 -52.77 -12.84 8.52
CA ALA A 192 -53.90 -13.74 8.37
C ALA A 192 -54.98 -13.29 9.36
N GLY A 193 -56.08 -12.75 8.81
CA GLY A 193 -57.30 -12.43 9.56
C GLY A 193 -58.16 -13.66 9.79
#